data_AF-A0A1V3XF41-F1
#
_entry.id   AF-A0A1V3XF41-F1
#
_cell.length_a   1.000
_cell.length_b   1.000
_cell.length_c   1.000
_cell.angle_alpha   90.00
_cell.angle_beta   90.00
_cell.angle_gamma   90.00
#
_symmetry.space_group_name_H-M   'P 1'
#
loop_
_entity.id
_entity.type
_entity.pdbx_description
1 polymer ?
#
loop_
_entity_poly.entity_id
_entity_poly.type
_entity_poly.pdbx_seq_one_letter_code
_entity_poly.pdbx_strand_id
1 'polypeptide(L)'
;MGGIGGNGGRAGYLFGTGGNGGNGGATSNNGALYASGGNGGDGGLIFGNGGAGGNGGAGGGTSVGSGGQGGNGSFFFGNGGAGGTGGAGGQGAGGAGGSGAVFFGNGGAGGNGAPAAPARAVTAAAR
;
A
#
# COMPACT_ATOMS: atom_id res chain seq x y z
N MET A 1 0.85 -14.72 -13.31
CA MET A 1 1.16 -14.47 -11.89
C MET A 1 1.53 -13.00 -11.76
N GLY A 2 0.81 -12.20 -10.97
CA GLY A 2 1.26 -10.87 -10.61
C GLY A 2 2.23 -10.93 -9.42
N GLY A 3 3.29 -10.14 -9.45
CA GLY A 3 4.33 -10.12 -8.41
C GLY A 3 3.99 -9.20 -7.23
N ILE A 4 4.79 -9.27 -6.17
CA ILE A 4 4.74 -8.31 -5.06
C ILE A 4 5.41 -7.00 -5.50
N GLY A 5 4.85 -5.86 -5.12
CA GLY A 5 5.44 -4.56 -5.39
C GLY A 5 6.75 -4.35 -4.64
N GLY A 6 7.75 -3.74 -5.30
CA GLY A 6 9.03 -3.44 -4.67
C GLY A 6 8.91 -2.36 -3.59
N ASN A 7 9.74 -2.41 -2.56
CA ASN A 7 9.79 -1.34 -1.56
C ASN A 7 10.39 -0.06 -2.16
N GLY A 8 9.90 1.08 -1.71
CA GLY A 8 10.47 2.38 -1.99
C GLY A 8 11.85 2.53 -1.35
N GLY A 9 12.77 3.17 -2.08
CA GLY A 9 14.10 3.45 -1.56
C GLY A 9 14.05 4.43 -0.39
N ARG A 10 14.93 4.25 0.60
CA ARG A 10 15.11 5.27 1.65
C ARG A 10 15.75 6.52 1.05
N ALA A 11 15.46 7.67 1.63
CA ALA A 11 16.11 8.91 1.26
C ALA A 11 17.60 8.95 1.65
N GLY A 12 18.27 10.05 1.28
CA GLY A 12 19.62 10.37 1.76
C GLY A 12 19.65 10.55 3.29
N TYR A 13 20.81 10.31 3.90
CA TYR A 13 20.93 10.24 5.36
C TYR A 13 20.46 11.50 6.10
N LEU A 14 20.86 12.69 5.64
CA LEU A 14 20.47 13.95 6.32
C LEU A 14 19.18 14.53 5.74
N PHE A 15 19.00 14.42 4.43
CA PHE A 15 17.92 15.06 3.71
C PHE A 15 17.34 14.14 2.64
N GLY A 16 16.04 14.28 2.41
CA GLY A 16 15.36 13.76 1.23
C GLY A 16 14.06 13.05 1.58
N THR A 17 13.25 12.82 0.56
CA THR A 17 11.98 12.09 0.68
C THR A 17 12.18 10.63 0.33
N GLY A 18 11.55 9.75 1.10
CA GLY A 18 11.53 8.33 0.79
C GLY A 18 10.78 8.07 -0.53
N GLY A 19 11.24 7.06 -1.26
CA GLY A 19 10.60 6.62 -2.49
C GLY A 19 9.27 5.93 -2.22
N ASN A 20 8.35 5.97 -3.18
CA ASN A 20 7.09 5.24 -3.05
C ASN A 20 7.31 3.73 -3.23
N GLY A 21 6.52 2.93 -2.53
CA GLY A 21 6.41 1.49 -2.78
C GLY A 21 5.74 1.23 -4.13
N GLY A 22 6.19 0.18 -4.81
CA GLY A 22 5.60 -0.31 -6.05
C GLY A 22 4.27 -1.01 -5.77
N ASN A 23 3.37 -1.01 -6.76
CA ASN A 23 2.11 -1.73 -6.66
C ASN A 23 2.31 -3.24 -6.82
N GLY A 24 1.45 -4.03 -6.18
CA GLY A 24 1.32 -5.46 -6.46
C GLY A 24 0.81 -5.68 -7.90
N GLY A 25 1.28 -6.77 -8.52
CA GLY A 25 0.89 -7.16 -9.86
C GLY A 25 -0.53 -7.72 -9.93
N ALA A 26 -1.15 -7.61 -11.10
CA ALA A 26 -2.51 -8.09 -11.32
C ALA A 26 -2.56 -9.52 -11.91
N THR A 27 -3.71 -10.17 -11.78
CA THR A 27 -4.06 -11.41 -12.49
C THR A 27 -5.45 -11.32 -13.13
N SER A 28 -5.80 -12.32 -13.93
CA SER A 28 -7.14 -12.47 -14.51
C SER A 28 -8.21 -12.70 -13.42
N ASN A 29 -9.47 -12.32 -13.71
CA ASN A 29 -10.63 -12.34 -12.78
C ASN A 29 -10.95 -13.71 -12.13
N ASN A 30 -10.38 -14.80 -12.62
CA ASN A 30 -10.55 -16.15 -12.07
C ASN A 30 -9.26 -16.73 -11.47
N GLY A 31 -8.16 -15.97 -11.50
CA GLY A 31 -6.91 -16.35 -10.85
C GLY A 31 -6.94 -16.00 -9.37
N ALA A 32 -6.36 -16.87 -8.54
CA ALA A 32 -5.99 -16.54 -7.17
C ALA A 32 -4.57 -15.96 -7.17
N LEU A 33 -4.35 -14.87 -6.44
CA LEU A 33 -3.06 -14.20 -6.39
C LEU A 33 -2.76 -13.66 -4.99
N TYR A 34 -1.49 -13.67 -4.61
CA TYR A 34 -0.97 -12.95 -3.46
C TYR A 34 -0.04 -11.85 -3.98
N ALA A 35 -0.56 -10.64 -4.09
CA ALA A 35 0.19 -9.52 -4.67
C ALA A 35 0.03 -8.29 -3.79
N SER A 36 0.84 -8.17 -2.75
CA SER A 36 0.85 -6.95 -1.93
C SER A 36 1.58 -5.81 -2.63
N GLY A 37 1.20 -4.59 -2.30
CA GLY A 37 2.03 -3.42 -2.59
C GLY A 37 3.28 -3.41 -1.70
N GLY A 38 4.34 -2.79 -2.20
CA GLY A 38 5.58 -2.57 -1.47
C GLY A 38 5.43 -1.42 -0.47
N ASN A 39 6.25 -1.40 0.56
CA ASN A 39 6.25 -0.31 1.53
C ASN A 39 6.91 0.94 0.93
N GLY A 40 6.46 2.12 1.34
CA GLY A 40 7.17 3.38 1.09
C GLY A 40 8.49 3.42 1.86
N GLY A 41 9.46 4.12 1.31
CA GLY A 41 10.75 4.37 1.96
C GLY A 41 10.65 5.50 2.98
N ASP A 42 11.57 5.52 3.94
CA ASP A 42 11.65 6.58 4.94
C ASP A 42 12.34 7.84 4.39
N GLY A 43 11.98 9.00 4.95
CA GLY A 43 12.68 10.27 4.73
C GLY A 43 14.06 10.32 5.37
N GLY A 44 14.81 11.40 5.10
CA GLY A 44 16.13 11.63 5.70
C GLY A 44 16.05 11.91 7.21
N LEU A 45 17.17 12.10 7.91
CA LEU A 45 17.17 12.32 9.36
C LEU A 45 16.65 13.70 9.77
N ILE A 46 17.09 14.77 9.09
CA ILE A 46 16.79 16.15 9.47
C ILE A 46 15.54 16.66 8.78
N PHE A 47 15.47 16.51 7.46
CA PHE A 47 14.32 16.93 6.67
C PHE A 47 13.97 15.88 5.63
N GLY A 48 12.69 15.54 5.53
CA GLY A 48 12.26 14.50 4.61
C GLY A 48 10.90 13.93 4.94
N ASN A 49 10.08 13.71 3.92
CA ASN A 49 8.83 12.99 4.07
C ASN A 49 9.04 11.50 3.77
N GLY A 50 8.22 10.64 4.37
CA GLY A 50 8.13 9.25 3.97
C GLY A 50 7.43 9.10 2.62
N GLY A 51 7.82 8.08 1.86
CA GLY A 51 7.17 7.71 0.62
C GLY A 51 5.84 7.01 0.86
N ALA A 52 4.92 7.09 -0.09
CA ALA A 52 3.66 6.35 -0.01
C ALA A 52 3.89 4.83 -0.16
N GLY A 53 3.08 4.03 0.52
CA GLY A 53 2.99 2.59 0.27
C GLY A 53 2.32 2.30 -1.07
N GLY A 54 2.74 1.23 -1.72
CA GLY A 54 2.15 0.76 -2.97
C GLY A 54 0.81 0.10 -2.75
N ASN A 55 -0.05 0.09 -3.77
CA ASN A 55 -1.35 -0.58 -3.70
C ASN A 55 -1.20 -2.09 -3.86
N GLY A 56 -2.11 -2.86 -3.26
CA GLY A 56 -2.27 -4.27 -3.52
C GLY A 56 -2.67 -4.54 -4.97
N GLY A 57 -2.26 -5.69 -5.50
CA GLY A 57 -2.56 -6.15 -6.85
C GLY A 57 -3.99 -6.62 -7.02
N ALA A 58 -4.56 -6.36 -8.19
CA ALA A 58 -5.93 -6.75 -8.53
C ALA A 58 -6.03 -8.23 -8.96
N GLY A 59 -7.11 -8.90 -8.60
CA GLY A 59 -7.35 -10.29 -9.00
C GLY A 59 -8.78 -10.76 -8.80
N GLY A 60 -9.01 -12.06 -8.94
CA GLY A 60 -10.33 -12.67 -8.73
C GLY A 60 -10.73 -12.76 -7.27
N GLY A 61 -11.99 -13.19 -7.00
CA GLY A 61 -12.62 -13.19 -5.66
C GLY A 61 -11.84 -13.87 -4.52
N THR A 62 -10.88 -14.72 -4.84
CA THR A 62 -10.01 -15.43 -3.89
C THR A 62 -8.59 -14.86 -3.81
N SER A 63 -8.31 -13.74 -4.49
CA SER A 63 -7.01 -13.08 -4.46
C SER A 63 -6.84 -12.28 -3.19
N VAL A 64 -5.61 -12.12 -2.73
CA VAL A 64 -5.22 -11.28 -1.62
C VAL A 64 -4.22 -10.24 -2.10
N GLY A 65 -4.61 -8.98 -2.10
CA GLY A 65 -3.73 -7.86 -2.43
C GLY A 65 -3.74 -6.86 -1.28
N SER A 66 -2.82 -6.96 -0.32
CA SER A 66 -2.74 -5.93 0.73
C SER A 66 -1.99 -4.70 0.22
N GLY A 67 -2.41 -3.52 0.62
CA GLY A 67 -1.63 -2.30 0.43
C GLY A 67 -0.36 -2.31 1.28
N GLY A 68 0.72 -1.74 0.76
CA GLY A 68 1.97 -1.54 1.47
C GLY A 68 1.88 -0.38 2.46
N GLN A 69 2.72 -0.41 3.49
CA GLN A 69 2.78 0.64 4.49
C GLN A 69 3.40 1.91 3.90
N GLY A 70 2.96 3.08 4.35
CA GLY A 70 3.67 4.33 4.10
C GLY A 70 4.98 4.38 4.87
N GLY A 71 6.01 4.98 4.29
CA GLY A 71 7.29 5.21 4.95
C GLY A 71 7.20 6.33 5.98
N ASN A 72 8.13 6.37 6.92
CA ASN A 72 8.15 7.40 7.95
C ASN A 72 8.76 8.71 7.42
N GLY A 73 8.31 9.83 7.97
CA GLY A 73 8.99 11.11 7.84
C GLY A 73 10.35 11.11 8.53
N SER A 74 11.05 12.23 8.42
CA SER A 74 12.33 12.45 9.10
C SER A 74 12.19 12.49 10.62
N PHE A 75 13.29 12.57 11.35
CA PHE A 75 13.23 12.71 12.80
C PHE A 75 12.82 14.13 13.23
N PHE A 76 13.34 15.17 12.57
CA PHE A 76 13.10 16.56 12.97
C PHE A 76 11.93 17.22 12.22
N PHE A 77 11.91 17.16 10.89
CA PHE A 77 10.92 17.87 10.06
C PHE A 77 10.43 17.03 8.87
N GLY A 78 9.18 16.60 8.90
CA GLY A 78 8.63 15.83 7.79
C GLY A 78 7.39 15.01 8.12
N ASN A 79 6.61 14.71 7.09
CA ASN A 79 5.38 13.94 7.21
C ASN A 79 5.62 12.46 6.89
N GLY A 80 4.83 11.59 7.50
CA GLY A 80 4.75 10.19 7.08
C GLY A 80 4.07 10.06 5.73
N GLY A 81 4.44 9.02 4.98
CA GLY A 81 3.79 8.66 3.73
C GLY A 81 2.44 7.99 3.96
N ALA A 82 1.51 8.14 3.01
CA ALA A 82 0.24 7.43 3.08
C ALA A 82 0.43 5.91 2.88
N GLY A 83 -0.41 5.10 3.51
CA GLY A 83 -0.49 3.67 3.24
C GLY A 83 -1.18 3.39 1.90
N GLY A 84 -0.78 2.32 1.24
CA GLY A 84 -1.37 1.88 -0.02
C GLY A 84 -2.74 1.24 0.17
N THR A 85 -3.58 1.25 -0.85
CA THR A 85 -4.90 0.60 -0.78
C THR A 85 -4.79 -0.91 -0.98
N GLY A 86 -5.74 -1.67 -0.45
CA GLY A 86 -5.94 -3.08 -0.83
C GLY A 86 -6.28 -3.23 -2.32
N GLY A 87 -5.97 -4.39 -2.87
CA GLY A 87 -6.13 -4.76 -4.28
C GLY A 87 -7.56 -5.13 -4.62
N ALA A 88 -8.00 -4.69 -5.79
CA ALA A 88 -9.38 -4.86 -6.24
C ALA A 88 -9.72 -6.31 -6.61
N GLY A 89 -10.99 -6.68 -6.43
CA GLY A 89 -11.57 -7.94 -6.91
C GLY A 89 -11.30 -9.16 -6.01
N GLY A 90 -10.48 -9.00 -4.97
CA GLY A 90 -10.24 -10.00 -3.94
C GLY A 90 -10.35 -9.42 -2.53
N GLN A 91 -9.68 -10.06 -1.58
CA GLN A 91 -9.49 -9.58 -0.21
C GLN A 91 -8.21 -8.74 -0.14
N GLY A 92 -8.13 -7.79 0.79
CA GLY A 92 -6.90 -7.01 0.95
C GLY A 92 -7.09 -5.92 1.97
N ALA A 93 -6.24 -5.87 2.99
CA ALA A 93 -6.21 -4.73 3.88
C ALA A 93 -5.53 -3.54 3.20
N GLY A 94 -5.90 -2.33 3.56
CA GLY A 94 -5.06 -1.17 3.28
C GLY A 94 -3.81 -1.20 4.15
N GLY A 95 -2.74 -0.59 3.67
CA GLY A 95 -1.51 -0.42 4.43
C GLY A 95 -1.66 0.67 5.48
N ALA A 96 -0.90 0.57 6.58
CA ALA A 96 -0.82 1.66 7.55
C ALA A 96 -0.16 2.89 6.92
N GLY A 97 -0.54 4.09 7.36
CA GLY A 97 0.22 5.30 7.09
C GLY A 97 1.52 5.30 7.89
N GLY A 98 2.56 5.95 7.36
CA GLY A 98 3.83 6.12 8.03
C GLY A 98 3.77 7.16 9.14
N SER A 99 4.70 7.11 10.07
CA SER A 99 4.79 8.10 11.15
C SER A 99 5.31 9.44 10.62
N GLY A 100 4.81 10.54 11.17
CA GLY A 100 5.43 11.86 10.98
C GLY A 100 6.72 12.01 11.78
N ALA A 101 7.37 13.17 11.63
CA ALA A 101 8.52 13.52 12.43
C ALA A 101 8.18 13.73 13.91
N VAL A 102 9.19 13.56 14.76
CA VAL A 102 9.05 13.67 16.23
C VAL A 102 8.77 15.11 16.63
N PHE A 103 9.45 16.08 16.00
CA PHE A 103 9.30 17.49 16.36
C PHE A 103 8.22 18.18 15.53
N PHE A 104 8.33 18.13 14.20
CA PHE A 104 7.37 18.82 13.32
C PHE A 104 7.02 17.98 12.10
N GLY A 105 5.82 17.40 12.13
CA GLY A 105 5.33 16.55 11.07
C GLY A 105 3.99 15.92 11.41
N ASN A 106 3.25 15.53 10.38
CA ASN A 106 2.02 14.76 10.50
C ASN A 106 2.26 13.31 10.12
N GLY A 107 1.52 12.39 10.75
CA GLY A 107 1.43 11.02 10.27
C GLY A 107 0.77 10.94 8.89
N GLY A 108 1.10 9.89 8.17
CA GLY A 108 0.44 9.53 6.93
C GLY A 108 -0.94 8.92 7.17
N ALA A 109 -1.85 9.10 6.23
CA ALA A 109 -3.15 8.44 6.26
C ALA A 109 -2.99 6.93 6.03
N GLY A 110 -3.83 6.12 6.67
CA GLY A 110 -3.97 4.71 6.33
C GLY A 110 -4.59 4.52 4.95
N GLY A 111 -4.27 3.39 4.33
CA GLY A 111 -4.87 2.96 3.07
C GLY A 111 -6.24 2.33 3.30
N ASN A 112 -7.09 2.42 2.28
CA ASN A 112 -8.38 1.75 2.27
C ASN A 112 -8.22 0.24 2.05
N GLY A 113 -9.11 -0.56 2.64
CA GLY A 113 -9.24 -1.98 2.29
C GLY A 113 -9.70 -2.20 0.83
N ALA A 114 -9.59 -3.44 0.38
CA ALA A 114 -10.02 -3.86 -0.94
C ALA A 114 -11.52 -3.56 -1.13
N PRO A 115 -11.93 -2.93 -2.24
CA PRO A 115 -13.33 -2.80 -2.58
C PRO A 115 -13.93 -4.20 -2.77
N ALA A 116 -15.08 -4.46 -2.14
CA ALA A 116 -15.73 -5.77 -2.16
C ALA A 116 -15.98 -6.26 -3.60
N ALA A 117 -15.64 -7.52 -3.87
CA ALA A 117 -16.06 -8.17 -5.11
C ALA A 117 -17.60 -8.28 -5.12
N PRO A 118 -18.28 -8.02 -6.25
CA PRO A 118 -19.72 -8.18 -6.33
C PRO A 118 -20.07 -9.62 -5.95
N ALA A 119 -20.96 -9.79 -4.96
CA ALA A 119 -21.48 -11.10 -4.61
C ALA A 119 -22.06 -11.75 -5.87
N ARG A 120 -21.54 -12.91 -6.26
CA ARG A 120 -22.12 -13.69 -7.36
C ARG A 120 -23.56 -14.01 -6.95
N ALA A 121 -24.53 -13.31 -7.53
CA ALA A 121 -25.93 -13.59 -7.33
C ALA A 121 -26.16 -15.06 -7.66
N VAL A 122 -26.47 -15.85 -6.63
CA VAL A 122 -26.95 -17.21 -6.85
C VAL A 122 -28.35 -17.02 -7.40
N THR A 123 -28.46 -16.92 -8.73
CA THR A 123 -29.73 -17.08 -9.41
C THR A 123 -30.18 -18.49 -9.06
N ALA A 124 -31.04 -18.62 -8.07
CA ALA A 124 -31.73 -19.85 -7.77
C ALA A 124 -32.53 -20.20 -9.03
N ALA A 125 -32.00 -21.13 -9.83
CA ALA A 125 -32.80 -21.78 -10.85
C ALA A 125 -33.94 -22.47 -10.09
N ALA A 126 -35.14 -21.87 -10.20
CA ALA A 126 -36.35 -22.48 -9.69
C ALA A 126 -36.45 -23.90 -10.27
N ARG A 127 -36.65 -24.86 -9.37
CA ARG A 127 -36.90 -26.27 -9.68
C ARG A 127 -38.11 -26.43 -10.60
#